data_AF-A0A4P6M9X7-F1
#
_entry.id   AF-A0A4P6M9X7-F1
#
_cell.length_a   1.000
_cell.length_b   1.000
_cell.length_c   1.000
_cell.angle_alpha   90.00
_cell.angle_beta   90.00
_cell.angle_gamma   90.00
#
_symmetry.space_group_name_H-M   'P 1'
#
loop_
_entity.id
_entity.type
_entity.pdbx_description
1 polymer ?
#
loop_
_entity_poly.entity_id
_entity_poly.type
_entity_poly.pdbx_seq_one_letter_code
_entity_poly.pdbx_strand_id
1 'polypeptide(L)'
;MMTDLQGTVLDSLRDVGLGPQRIDRAAGGETLFGTGGLLNSIELVQFVAALSERTGVDAFDFMENFQGGTGVFSTVETILDFLEGRRVQAMAS
;
A
#
# COMPACT_ATOMS: atom_id res chain seq x y z
N MET A 1 -6.05 -1.59 15.70
CA MET A 1 -6.39 -0.55 14.70
C MET A 1 -5.26 -0.30 13.71
N MET A 2 -4.13 0.32 14.08
CA MET A 2 -3.00 0.50 13.13
C MET A 2 -2.33 -0.84 12.75
N THR A 3 -2.25 -1.77 13.71
CA THR A 3 -1.75 -3.14 13.49
C THR A 3 -2.63 -3.95 12.53
N ASP A 4 -3.94 -3.68 12.47
CA ASP A 4 -4.88 -4.38 11.58
C ASP A 4 -4.72 -3.92 10.13
N LEU A 5 -4.51 -2.61 9.93
CA LEU A 5 -4.19 -2.03 8.62
C LEU A 5 -2.82 -2.49 8.13
N GLN A 6 -1.82 -2.56 9.02
CA GLN A 6 -0.49 -3.08 8.67
C GLN A 6 -0.56 -4.54 8.24
N GLY A 7 -1.31 -5.37 8.97
CA GLY A 7 -1.57 -6.75 8.56
C GLY A 7 -2.20 -6.82 7.17
N THR A 8 -3.21 -5.99 6.91
CA THR A 8 -3.90 -5.91 5.62
C THR A 8 -2.95 -5.53 4.48
N VAL A 9 -2.12 -4.49 4.66
CA VAL A 9 -1.15 -4.07 3.64
C VAL A 9 -0.13 -5.17 3.34
N LEU A 10 0.40 -5.84 4.38
CA LEU A 10 1.37 -6.92 4.19
C LEU A 10 0.74 -8.16 3.55
N ASP A 11 -0.51 -8.47 3.86
CA ASP A 11 -1.24 -9.57 3.22
C ASP A 11 -1.53 -9.27 1.74
N SER A 12 -1.92 -8.04 1.40
CA SER A 12 -2.05 -7.60 0.00
C SER A 12 -0.73 -7.74 -0.77
N LEU A 13 0.42 -7.44 -0.14
CA LEU A 13 1.73 -7.65 -0.76
C LEU A 13 2.04 -9.14 -0.99
N ARG A 14 1.63 -10.02 -0.06
CA ARG A 14 1.79 -11.48 -0.22
C ARG A 14 0.95 -12.01 -1.38
N ASP A 15 -0.28 -11.53 -1.53
CA ASP A 15 -1.20 -11.97 -2.60
C ASP A 15 -0.65 -11.70 -4.00
N VAL A 16 0.10 -10.61 -4.18
CA VAL A 16 0.73 -10.27 -5.46
C VAL A 16 2.06 -10.99 -5.71
N GLY A 17 2.43 -11.92 -4.81
CA GLY A 17 3.57 -12.80 -4.99
C GLY A 17 4.88 -12.30 -4.38
N LEU A 18 4.85 -11.33 -3.46
CA LEU A 18 6.06 -10.98 -2.72
C LEU A 18 6.44 -12.14 -1.80
N GLY A 19 7.58 -12.76 -2.09
CA GLY A 19 8.16 -13.78 -1.24
C GLY A 19 8.50 -13.25 0.17
N PRO A 20 8.66 -14.16 1.15
CA PRO A 20 8.79 -13.79 2.56
C PRO A 20 9.91 -12.77 2.84
N GLN A 21 11.07 -12.90 2.17
CA GLN A 21 12.18 -11.95 2.33
C GLN A 21 11.83 -10.53 1.86
N ARG A 22 11.02 -10.38 0.79
CA ARG A 22 10.57 -9.07 0.30
C ARG A 22 9.52 -8.48 1.24
N ILE A 23 8.69 -9.32 1.87
CA ILE A 23 7.73 -8.90 2.89
C ILE A 23 8.44 -8.38 4.13
N ASP A 24 9.46 -9.09 4.63
CA ASP A 24 10.24 -8.64 5.79
C ASP A 24 10.92 -7.29 5.53
N ARG A 25 11.43 -7.09 4.32
CA ARG A 25 12.00 -5.82 3.86
C ARG A 25 10.95 -4.70 3.80
N ALA A 26 9.77 -4.98 3.24
CA ALA A 26 8.65 -4.03 3.23
C ALA A 26 8.21 -3.64 4.65
N ALA A 27 8.10 -4.61 5.55
CA ALA A 27 7.79 -4.39 6.97
C ALA A 27 8.90 -3.61 7.69
N GLY A 28 10.15 -3.75 7.25
CA GLY A 28 11.30 -2.98 7.70
C GLY A 28 11.39 -1.54 7.17
N GLY A 29 10.40 -1.09 6.38
CA GLY A 29 10.33 0.28 5.87
C GLY A 29 11.05 0.51 4.54
N GLU A 30 11.42 -0.56 3.83
CA GLU A 30 12.04 -0.41 2.52
C GLU A 30 11.06 0.15 1.46
N THR A 31 11.62 0.87 0.50
CA THR A 31 10.88 1.45 -0.63
C THR A 31 10.05 0.38 -1.36
N LEU A 32 8.74 0.55 -1.39
CA LEU A 32 7.82 -0.33 -2.10
C LEU A 32 7.88 -0.09 -3.61
N PHE A 33 7.79 1.15 -4.07
CA PHE A 33 7.82 1.47 -5.50
C PHE A 33 8.77 2.64 -5.81
N GLY A 34 9.38 2.63 -6.99
CA GLY A 34 10.38 3.62 -7.43
C GLY A 34 11.74 3.01 -7.75
N THR A 35 12.79 3.84 -7.80
CA THR A 35 14.16 3.38 -8.09
C THR A 35 14.65 2.40 -7.01
N GLY A 36 14.85 1.14 -7.39
CA GLY A 36 15.23 0.07 -6.45
C GLY A 36 14.10 -0.40 -5.54
N GLY A 37 12.85 -0.01 -5.83
CA GLY A 37 11.68 -0.41 -5.07
C GLY A 37 11.44 -1.92 -5.14
N LEU A 38 10.76 -2.42 -4.12
CA LEU A 38 10.43 -3.84 -4.03
C LEU A 38 9.51 -4.26 -5.18
N LEU A 39 8.47 -3.48 -5.49
CA LEU A 39 7.47 -3.75 -6.52
C LEU A 39 7.91 -3.24 -7.89
N ASN A 40 7.70 -4.05 -8.92
CA ASN A 40 7.65 -3.56 -10.30
C ASN A 40 6.26 -2.99 -10.64
N SER A 41 6.10 -2.41 -11.83
CA SER A 41 4.83 -1.76 -12.23
C SER A 41 3.63 -2.70 -12.31
N ILE A 42 3.83 -3.97 -12.65
CA ILE A 42 2.75 -4.98 -12.71
C ILE A 42 2.34 -5.36 -11.28
N GLU A 43 3.33 -5.67 -10.44
CA GLU A 43 3.09 -5.99 -9.02
C GLU A 43 2.43 -4.81 -8.29
N LEU A 44 2.79 -3.57 -8.63
CA LEU A 44 2.14 -2.38 -8.08
C LEU A 44 0.65 -2.35 -8.44
N VAL A 45 0.30 -2.50 -9.73
CA VAL A 45 -1.12 -2.46 -10.15
C VAL A 45 -1.92 -3.58 -9.49
N GLN A 46 -1.37 -4.79 -9.41
CA GLN A 46 -2.00 -5.91 -8.71
C GLN A 46 -2.17 -5.60 -7.21
N PHE A 47 -1.19 -4.93 -6.61
CA PHE A 47 -1.22 -4.59 -5.20
C PHE A 47 -2.29 -3.55 -4.90
N VAL A 48 -2.42 -2.51 -5.75
CA VAL A 48 -3.50 -1.52 -5.63
C VAL A 48 -4.87 -2.19 -5.72
N ALA A 49 -5.07 -3.12 -6.65
CA ALA A 49 -6.32 -3.86 -6.77
C ALA A 49 -6.61 -4.68 -5.50
N ALA A 50 -5.65 -5.48 -5.02
CA ALA A 50 -5.81 -6.29 -3.82
C ALA A 50 -6.04 -5.44 -2.55
N LEU A 51 -5.37 -4.30 -2.43
CA LEU A 51 -5.52 -3.40 -1.30
C LEU A 51 -6.87 -2.68 -1.34
N SER A 52 -7.34 -2.27 -2.51
CA SER A 52 -8.66 -1.67 -2.71
C SER A 52 -9.77 -2.61 -2.27
N GLU A 53 -9.72 -3.89 -2.69
CA GLU A 53 -10.70 -4.91 -2.30
C GLU A 53 -10.77 -5.13 -0.78
N ARG A 54 -9.62 -5.10 -0.10
CA ARG A 54 -9.53 -5.36 1.34
C ARG A 54 -9.89 -4.16 2.22
N THR A 55 -9.63 -2.94 1.73
CA THR A 55 -9.83 -1.71 2.50
C THR A 55 -11.13 -0.99 2.16
N GLY A 56 -11.73 -1.29 1.01
CA GLY A 56 -12.89 -0.57 0.47
C GLY A 56 -12.55 0.82 -0.07
N VAL A 57 -11.27 1.22 -0.08
CA VAL A 57 -10.81 2.47 -0.70
C VAL A 57 -10.69 2.26 -2.21
N ASP A 58 -11.18 3.22 -3.00
CA ASP A 58 -11.18 3.11 -4.47
C ASP A 58 -9.74 3.08 -5.03
N ALA A 59 -9.48 2.19 -5.99
CA ALA A 59 -8.20 2.13 -6.70
C ALA A 59 -7.81 3.49 -7.33
N PHE A 60 -8.78 4.25 -7.85
CA PHE A 60 -8.57 5.58 -8.39
C PHE A 60 -8.11 6.58 -7.30
N ASP A 61 -8.64 6.49 -6.08
CA ASP A 61 -8.21 7.34 -4.96
C ASP A 61 -6.72 7.13 -4.64
N PHE A 62 -6.23 5.89 -4.73
CA PHE A 62 -4.80 5.63 -4.56
C PHE A 62 -3.98 6.21 -5.71
N MET A 63 -4.45 6.07 -6.95
CA MET A 63 -3.75 6.54 -8.15
C MET A 63 -3.70 8.07 -8.25
N GLU A 64 -4.70 8.79 -7.75
CA GLU A 64 -4.65 10.25 -7.64
C GLU A 64 -3.53 10.71 -6.69
N ASN A 65 -3.23 9.92 -5.66
CA ASN A 65 -2.16 10.17 -4.69
C ASN A 65 -0.80 9.60 -5.12
N PHE A 66 -0.68 9.16 -6.38
CA PHE A 66 0.55 8.65 -6.97
C PHE A 66 1.41 9.74 -7.66
N GLN A 67 0.99 11.02 -7.62
CA GLN A 67 1.67 12.11 -8.33
C GLN A 67 3.13 12.30 -7.83
N GLY A 68 4.12 12.10 -8.72
CA GLY A 68 5.54 12.36 -8.44
C GLY A 68 6.49 11.15 -8.50
N GLY A 69 6.02 9.96 -8.84
CA GLY A 69 6.85 8.79 -9.17
C GLY A 69 6.87 7.67 -8.13
N THR A 70 6.61 7.97 -6.87
CA THR A 70 6.42 6.97 -5.79
C THR A 70 5.14 7.22 -4.99
N GLY A 71 4.83 8.49 -4.70
CA GLY A 71 3.56 8.91 -4.07
C GLY A 71 3.26 8.15 -2.78
N VAL A 72 1.99 7.75 -2.61
CA VAL A 72 1.53 6.91 -1.49
C VAL A 72 2.22 5.55 -1.42
N PHE A 73 2.81 5.05 -2.51
CA PHE A 73 3.47 3.74 -2.59
C PHE A 73 4.98 3.81 -2.37
N SER A 74 5.46 4.82 -1.64
CA SER A 74 6.86 4.91 -1.24
C SER A 74 7.21 3.83 -0.21
N THR A 75 6.46 3.71 0.89
CA THR A 75 6.68 2.75 1.98
C THR A 75 5.35 2.23 2.52
N VAL A 76 5.40 1.15 3.32
CA VAL A 76 4.21 0.66 4.04
C VAL A 76 3.63 1.74 4.96
N GLU A 77 4.48 2.53 5.61
CA GLU A 77 4.06 3.61 6.51
C GLU A 77 3.23 4.68 5.78
N THR A 78 3.66 5.12 4.60
CA THR A 78 2.92 6.12 3.83
C THR A 78 1.54 5.61 3.38
N ILE A 79 1.42 4.31 3.10
CA ILE A 79 0.12 3.68 2.81
C ILE A 79 -0.77 3.67 4.05
N LEU A 80 -0.22 3.37 5.22
CA LEU A 80 -0.98 3.37 6.48
C LEU A 80 -1.49 4.76 6.83
N ASP A 81 -0.66 5.79 6.67
CA ASP A 81 -1.05 7.18 6.90
C ASP A 81 -2.19 7.60 5.97
N PHE A 82 -2.12 7.20 4.69
CA PHE A 82 -3.17 7.45 3.72
C PHE A 82 -4.49 6.76 4.10
N LEU A 83 -4.44 5.47 4.46
CA LEU A 83 -5.62 4.69 4.85
C LEU A 83 -6.28 5.24 6.12
N GLU A 84 -5.48 5.62 7.11
CA GLU A 84 -5.99 6.24 8.33
C GLU A 84 -6.61 7.61 8.04
N GLY A 85 -6.00 8.42 7.18
CA GLY A 85 -6.56 9.70 6.72
C GLY A 85 -7.94 9.54 6.06
N ARG A 86 -8.10 8.55 5.18
CA ARG A 86 -9.40 8.24 4.56
C ARG A 86 -10.44 7.75 5.58
N ARG A 87 -10.02 6.93 6.55
CA ARG A 87 -10.90 6.46 7.63
C ARG A 87 -11.44 7.62 8.47
N VAL A 88 -10.58 8.58 8.83
CA VAL A 88 -10.99 9.78 9.58
C VAL A 88 -11.98 10.62 8.78
N GLN A 89 -11.75 10.81 7.47
CA GLN A 89 -12.68 11.52 6.58
C GLN A 89 -14.05 10.83 6.50
N ALA A 90 -14.08 9.50 6.38
CA ALA A 90 -15.32 8.73 6.32
C ALA A 90 -16.14 8.81 7.62
N MET A 91 -15.50 8.96 8.78
CA MET A 91 -16.18 9.14 10.07
C MET A 91 -16.71 10.56 10.30
N ALA A 92 -16.18 11.55 9.58
CA ALA A 92 -16.59 12.95 9.67
C ALA A 92 -17.72 13.32 8.69
N SER A 93 -18.13 12.38 7.83
CA SER A 93 -19.16 12.51 6.79
C SER A 93 -20.48 11.87 7.23
#